data_AF-A0A401Q0E3-F1
#
_entry.id   AF-A0A401Q0E3-F1
#
_cell.length_a   1.000
_cell.length_b   1.000
_cell.length_c   1.000
_cell.angle_alpha   90.00
_cell.angle_beta   90.00
_cell.angle_gamma   90.00
#
_symmetry.space_group_name_H-M   'P 1'
#
loop_
_entity.id
_entity.type
_entity.pdbx_description
1 polymer ?
#
loop_
_entity_poly.entity_id
_entity_poly.type
_entity_poly.pdbx_seq_one_letter_code
_entity_poly.pdbx_strand_id
1 'polypeptide(L)'
;MSGGRQRTLFQSWGGKAPGSQSQGGRSAEIGPAGRPAQTRREEAPAPADGFLDGEDDDVLLVAVFEAERDLASPRPASHSQPPATLPGFDLSSGDVWIYPSNYPLRTYQYDIAQAALFHNTLVCLPTGLGKTFIAAVVMYNFYRWYPSGKIVFMAPTKPLVAQQIEACYKVMGIPQDHMTEMTGQTQAVNRQNIWNAKRVVFLTPQVMMNDLSREACPAADVKCLVVDEAHKALGNHAYCQVVRELCNYTLQFRVLALTATPGSDTKAVQQVLSNLLISHLEVRSEDSLDIRPYSHQRCVEKYVVPLGSELIAIQSLYLQ
;
A
#
# COMPACT_ATOMS: atom_id res chain seq x y z
N MET A 1 24.67 1.92 9.36
CA MET A 1 23.94 1.38 8.20
C MET A 1 24.36 -0.08 7.99
N SER A 2 23.64 -1.01 8.61
CA SER A 2 23.80 -2.45 8.35
C SER A 2 22.49 -2.87 7.68
N GLY A 3 22.49 -2.98 6.35
CA GLY A 3 21.38 -3.60 5.64
C GLY A 3 21.16 -5.01 6.17
N GLY A 4 20.02 -5.25 6.81
CA GLY A 4 19.67 -6.56 7.35
C GLY A 4 19.79 -7.64 6.27
N ARG A 5 20.36 -8.81 6.61
CA ARG A 5 20.58 -9.89 5.65
C ARG A 5 19.21 -10.42 5.18
N GLN A 6 18.89 -10.23 3.90
CA GLN A 6 17.68 -10.79 3.30
C GLN A 6 17.79 -12.32 3.19
N ARG A 7 16.70 -13.05 3.46
CA ARG A 7 16.56 -14.47 3.10
C ARG A 7 15.25 -14.71 2.36
N THR A 8 15.22 -15.69 1.46
CA THR A 8 13.97 -16.09 0.79
C THR A 8 13.16 -17.03 1.68
N LEU A 9 11.84 -17.10 1.46
CA LEU A 9 10.92 -17.95 2.23
C LEU A 9 11.42 -19.41 2.33
N PHE A 10 11.93 -19.98 1.22
CA PHE A 10 12.45 -21.36 1.20
C PHE A 10 13.83 -21.53 1.88
N GLN A 11 14.65 -20.48 1.96
CA GLN A 11 15.94 -20.54 2.67
C GLN A 11 15.77 -20.65 4.20
N SER A 12 14.57 -20.34 4.73
CA SER A 12 14.27 -20.53 6.15
C SER A 12 14.01 -21.98 6.53
N TRP A 13 13.80 -22.88 5.56
CA TRP A 13 13.36 -24.26 5.80
C TRP A 13 14.45 -25.35 5.69
N GLY A 14 15.72 -24.98 5.41
CA GLY A 14 16.91 -25.84 5.60
C GLY A 14 16.89 -27.30 5.08
N GLY A 15 17.49 -27.54 3.91
CA GLY A 15 17.94 -28.87 3.44
C GLY A 15 18.57 -28.84 2.04
N LYS A 16 19.82 -29.32 1.88
CA LYS A 16 20.69 -29.23 0.68
C LYS A 16 20.33 -30.17 -0.50
N ALA A 17 20.35 -29.61 -1.72
CA ALA A 17 20.90 -30.01 -3.06
C ALA A 17 21.06 -31.51 -3.48
N PRO A 18 21.21 -31.90 -4.79
CA PRO A 18 21.64 -31.16 -6.01
C PRO A 18 20.66 -31.36 -7.22
N GLY A 19 20.70 -30.74 -8.41
CA GLY A 19 21.73 -30.17 -9.28
C GLY A 19 21.56 -30.80 -10.68
N SER A 20 21.27 -30.03 -11.74
CA SER A 20 21.61 -30.42 -13.13
C SER A 20 21.51 -29.24 -14.11
N GLN A 21 22.62 -29.00 -14.80
CA GLN A 21 22.79 -28.13 -15.97
C GLN A 21 22.30 -28.80 -17.27
N SER A 22 21.85 -28.00 -18.23
CA SER A 22 22.13 -28.08 -19.69
C SER A 22 21.38 -26.89 -20.35
N GLN A 23 22.02 -25.88 -20.95
CA GLN A 23 22.72 -25.78 -22.24
C GLN A 23 22.02 -26.40 -23.46
N GLY A 24 21.57 -25.53 -24.39
CA GLY A 24 22.09 -25.55 -25.77
C GLY A 24 21.10 -25.62 -26.94
N GLY A 25 21.02 -24.52 -27.72
CA GLY A 25 20.77 -24.50 -29.19
C GLY A 25 19.29 -24.57 -29.64
N ARG A 26 18.85 -23.99 -30.76
CA ARG A 26 19.48 -23.25 -31.87
C ARG A 26 18.37 -22.55 -32.68
N SER A 27 18.78 -21.54 -33.44
CA SER A 27 18.06 -20.65 -34.36
C SER A 27 17.29 -21.33 -35.50
N ALA A 28 16.27 -20.64 -36.03
CA ALA A 28 15.97 -20.61 -37.47
C ALA A 28 15.15 -19.35 -37.84
N GLU A 29 15.75 -18.50 -38.66
CA GLU A 29 15.12 -17.39 -39.41
C GLU A 29 14.33 -17.94 -40.60
N ILE A 30 13.15 -17.36 -40.91
CA ILE A 30 12.61 -17.22 -42.28
C ILE A 30 11.78 -15.92 -42.33
N GLY A 31 12.17 -14.97 -43.20
CA GLY A 31 11.38 -13.78 -43.56
C GLY A 31 10.48 -13.99 -44.80
N PRO A 32 10.08 -12.93 -45.51
CA PRO A 32 8.95 -12.06 -45.18
C PRO A 32 7.87 -12.03 -46.29
N ALA A 33 6.64 -11.57 -45.98
CA ALA A 33 5.67 -11.19 -47.02
C ALA A 33 4.60 -10.20 -46.52
N GLY A 34 4.42 -9.11 -47.29
CA GLY A 34 3.10 -8.53 -47.60
C GLY A 34 2.53 -7.44 -46.70
N ARG A 35 2.71 -6.16 -47.09
CA ARG A 35 1.85 -5.04 -46.69
C ARG A 35 0.49 -5.10 -47.43
N PRO A 36 -0.55 -4.46 -46.87
CA PRO A 36 -1.23 -3.45 -47.69
C PRO A 36 -1.41 -2.11 -46.98
N ALA A 37 -1.48 -1.07 -47.80
CA ALA A 37 -1.63 0.33 -47.46
C ALA A 37 -3.09 0.67 -47.08
N GLN A 38 -3.28 1.56 -46.10
CA GLN A 38 -4.52 2.31 -45.92
C GLN A 38 -4.24 3.79 -45.61
N THR A 39 -4.55 4.58 -46.64
CA THR A 39 -5.04 5.97 -46.70
C THR A 39 -5.07 6.84 -45.43
N ARG A 40 -4.33 7.94 -45.55
CA ARG A 40 -4.35 9.17 -44.73
C ARG A 40 -5.63 9.96 -45.02
N ARG A 41 -6.40 10.32 -43.99
CA ARG A 41 -7.38 11.42 -44.04
C ARG A 41 -6.97 12.47 -43.01
N GLU A 42 -6.79 13.69 -43.48
CA GLU A 42 -6.61 14.89 -42.67
C GLU A 42 -8.00 15.39 -42.24
N GLU A 43 -8.20 15.61 -40.94
CA GLU A 43 -9.33 16.37 -40.41
C GLU A 43 -8.82 17.43 -39.41
N ALA A 44 -9.36 18.63 -39.57
CA ALA A 44 -8.99 19.87 -38.88
C ALA A 44 -9.49 19.92 -37.41
N PRO A 45 -8.90 20.76 -36.53
CA PRO A 45 -9.25 20.76 -35.11
C PRO A 45 -10.51 21.60 -34.84
N ALA A 46 -11.38 21.10 -33.96
CA ALA A 46 -12.52 21.82 -33.37
C ALA A 46 -12.36 21.86 -31.84
N PRO A 47 -13.01 22.82 -31.14
CA PRO A 47 -12.40 23.62 -30.07
C PRO A 47 -12.30 22.90 -28.72
N ALA A 48 -11.37 23.42 -27.91
CA ALA A 48 -11.06 22.98 -26.56
C ALA A 48 -12.17 23.37 -25.57
N ASP A 49 -12.86 22.38 -25.02
CA ASP A 49 -13.57 22.50 -23.74
C ASP A 49 -12.89 21.58 -22.73
N GLY A 50 -12.45 22.19 -21.63
CA GLY A 50 -11.47 21.67 -20.68
C GLY A 50 -11.95 20.46 -19.89
N PHE A 51 -11.17 19.38 -20.01
CA PHE A 51 -10.88 18.45 -18.93
C PHE A 51 -9.40 18.12 -19.07
N LEU A 52 -8.58 18.76 -18.25
CA LEU A 52 -7.13 18.65 -18.27
C LEU A 52 -6.72 17.42 -17.44
N ASP A 53 -6.84 16.23 -18.01
CA ASP A 53 -6.37 14.97 -17.40
C ASP A 53 -4.82 14.88 -17.29
N GLY A 54 -4.09 15.96 -17.59
CA GLY A 54 -2.64 16.07 -17.44
C GLY A 54 -2.17 17.00 -16.33
N GLU A 55 -3.05 17.82 -15.74
CA GLU A 55 -2.66 18.75 -14.67
C GLU A 55 -2.55 18.04 -13.31
N ASP A 56 -3.35 17.00 -13.07
CA ASP A 56 -3.38 16.30 -11.78
C ASP A 56 -2.07 15.56 -11.49
N ASP A 57 -1.43 14.95 -12.49
CA ASP A 57 -0.15 14.24 -12.31
C ASP A 57 1.01 15.20 -12.02
N ASP A 58 1.02 16.37 -12.65
CA ASP A 58 2.02 17.42 -12.41
C ASP A 58 1.84 18.05 -11.02
N VAL A 59 0.60 18.36 -10.63
CA VAL A 59 0.27 18.85 -9.28
C VAL A 59 0.66 17.82 -8.22
N LEU A 60 0.49 16.53 -8.52
CA LEU A 60 0.86 15.46 -7.63
C LEU A 60 2.37 15.33 -7.46
N LEU A 61 3.12 15.40 -8.55
CA LEU A 61 4.58 15.38 -8.50
C LEU A 61 5.11 16.55 -7.67
N VAL A 62 4.53 17.74 -7.84
CA VAL A 62 4.89 18.94 -7.06
C VAL A 62 4.55 18.73 -5.58
N ALA A 63 3.35 18.23 -5.25
CA ALA A 63 2.94 17.95 -3.88
C ALA A 63 3.87 16.97 -3.16
N VAL A 64 4.24 15.89 -3.85
CA VAL A 64 5.15 14.86 -3.34
C VAL A 64 6.55 15.46 -3.17
N PHE A 65 7.05 16.20 -4.15
CA PHE A 65 8.37 16.81 -4.09
C PHE A 65 8.50 17.81 -2.94
N GLU A 66 7.48 18.65 -2.73
CA GLU A 66 7.43 19.57 -1.59
C GLU A 66 7.41 18.81 -0.26
N ALA A 67 6.62 17.73 -0.18
CA ALA A 67 6.57 16.88 1.00
C ALA A 67 7.88 16.15 1.30
N GLU A 68 8.57 15.64 0.27
CA GLU A 68 9.89 15.03 0.42
C GLU A 68 10.91 16.05 0.94
N ARG A 69 10.87 17.28 0.42
CA ARG A 69 11.73 18.36 0.90
C ARG A 69 11.48 18.68 2.37
N ASP A 70 10.22 18.73 2.79
CA ASP A 70 9.86 18.99 4.18
C ASP A 70 10.30 17.85 5.10
N LEU A 71 10.19 16.59 4.64
CA LEU A 71 10.68 15.41 5.35
C LEU A 71 12.22 15.37 5.45
N ALA A 72 12.94 15.91 4.47
CA ALA A 72 14.40 15.98 4.44
C ALA A 72 14.99 17.09 5.35
N SER A 73 14.14 17.96 5.91
CA SER A 73 14.56 19.00 6.86
C SER A 73 15.25 18.36 8.09
N PRO A 74 16.40 18.88 8.56
CA PRO A 74 17.09 18.32 9.71
C PRO A 74 16.23 18.43 10.97
N ARG A 75 15.63 17.31 11.38
CA ARG A 75 14.99 17.19 12.68
C ARG A 75 16.09 17.20 13.75
N PRO A 76 15.86 17.84 14.92
CA PRO A 76 16.83 17.79 16.00
C PRO A 76 17.13 16.32 16.32
N ALA A 77 18.42 15.99 16.41
CA ALA A 77 18.88 14.64 16.66
C ALA A 77 18.17 14.08 17.91
N SER A 78 17.24 13.16 17.72
CA SER A 78 16.73 12.37 18.84
C SER A 78 17.91 11.59 19.38
N HIS A 79 18.13 11.71 20.69
CA HIS A 79 19.20 11.02 21.38
C HIS A 79 19.25 9.56 20.92
N SER A 80 20.37 9.17 20.31
CA SER A 80 20.69 7.79 20.01
C SER A 80 20.87 7.06 21.33
N GLN A 81 19.75 6.63 21.92
CA GLN A 81 19.79 5.61 22.94
C GLN A 81 20.43 4.38 22.28
N PRO A 82 21.33 3.66 22.97
CA PRO A 82 21.72 2.30 22.54
C PRO A 82 20.43 1.51 22.28
N PRO A 83 20.39 0.54 21.33
CA PRO A 83 19.16 -0.12 20.94
C PRO A 83 18.47 -0.67 22.19
N ALA A 84 17.52 0.11 22.72
CA ALA A 84 16.70 -0.29 23.83
C ALA A 84 16.03 -1.55 23.34
N THR A 85 16.14 -2.64 24.10
CA THR A 85 15.49 -3.90 23.80
C THR A 85 14.04 -3.60 23.41
N LEU A 86 13.74 -3.66 22.11
CA LEU A 86 12.41 -3.33 21.59
C LEU A 86 11.45 -4.33 22.23
N PRO A 87 10.48 -3.90 23.07
CA PRO A 87 9.66 -4.83 23.82
C PRO A 87 8.92 -5.80 22.88
N GLY A 88 9.12 -7.10 23.11
CA GLY A 88 8.53 -8.17 22.32
C GLY A 88 9.21 -8.46 20.98
N PHE A 89 10.31 -7.78 20.64
CA PHE A 89 11.08 -8.07 19.42
C PHE A 89 11.96 -9.30 19.62
N ASP A 90 11.80 -10.30 18.76
CA ASP A 90 12.64 -11.49 18.71
C ASP A 90 13.89 -11.22 17.85
N LEU A 91 15.05 -11.12 18.50
CA LEU A 91 16.34 -10.88 17.83
C LEU A 91 16.67 -11.95 16.79
N SER A 92 16.35 -13.22 17.06
CA SER A 92 16.67 -14.33 16.15
C SER A 92 15.91 -14.22 14.83
N SER A 93 14.65 -13.76 14.90
CA SER A 93 13.86 -13.44 13.73
C SER A 93 14.24 -12.09 13.12
N GLY A 94 14.58 -11.10 13.95
CA GLY A 94 14.88 -9.72 13.55
C GLY A 94 16.11 -9.54 12.66
N ASP A 95 17.09 -10.45 12.77
CA ASP A 95 18.33 -10.40 11.98
C ASP A 95 18.13 -10.56 10.46
N VAL A 96 16.98 -11.13 10.07
CA VAL A 96 16.63 -11.36 8.66
C VAL A 96 15.19 -10.97 8.37
N TRP A 97 14.98 -10.40 7.19
CA TRP A 97 13.65 -10.21 6.64
C TRP A 97 13.41 -11.18 5.49
N ILE A 98 12.15 -11.58 5.34
CA ILE A 98 11.70 -12.59 4.38
C ILE A 98 10.95 -11.90 3.25
N TYR A 99 11.38 -12.16 2.03
CA TYR A 99 10.70 -11.78 0.79
C TYR A 99 10.25 -13.05 0.04
N PRO A 100 9.05 -13.07 -0.55
CA PRO A 100 8.52 -14.26 -1.21
C PRO A 100 9.27 -14.54 -2.51
N SER A 101 9.52 -15.82 -2.78
CA SER A 101 10.21 -16.29 -4.00
C SER A 101 9.30 -17.11 -4.92
N ASN A 102 8.04 -17.29 -4.53
CA ASN A 102 6.97 -17.93 -5.32
C ASN A 102 6.31 -16.97 -6.33
N TYR A 103 6.74 -15.71 -6.38
CA TYR A 103 6.30 -14.70 -7.34
C TYR A 103 7.49 -14.16 -8.14
N PRO A 104 7.28 -13.75 -9.41
CA PRO A 104 8.31 -13.03 -10.16
C PRO A 104 8.77 -11.78 -9.40
N LEU A 105 10.07 -11.62 -9.26
CA LEU A 105 10.65 -10.46 -8.60
C LEU A 105 10.39 -9.21 -9.45
N ARG A 106 9.72 -8.22 -8.86
CA ARG A 106 9.64 -6.86 -9.38
C ARG A 106 10.45 -5.96 -8.46
N THR A 107 11.52 -5.37 -8.98
CA THR A 107 12.51 -4.63 -8.17
C THR A 107 11.87 -3.49 -7.36
N TYR A 108 10.95 -2.73 -7.96
CA TYR A 108 10.24 -1.66 -7.23
C TYR A 108 9.48 -2.19 -6.01
N GLN A 109 8.84 -3.36 -6.09
CA GLN A 109 8.10 -3.94 -4.95
C GLN A 109 9.06 -4.35 -3.84
N TYR A 110 10.24 -4.87 -4.22
CA TYR A 110 11.28 -5.26 -3.30
C TYR A 110 11.86 -4.04 -2.55
N ASP A 111 12.24 -3.00 -3.29
CA ASP A 111 12.81 -1.77 -2.72
C ASP A 111 11.81 -1.06 -1.80
N ILE A 112 10.56 -0.92 -2.25
CA ILE A 112 9.49 -0.31 -1.45
C ILE A 112 9.23 -1.12 -0.18
N ALA A 113 9.14 -2.45 -0.28
CA ALA A 113 8.94 -3.30 0.89
C ALA A 113 10.12 -3.17 1.87
N GLN A 114 11.35 -3.12 1.36
CA GLN A 114 12.53 -2.92 2.18
C GLN A 114 12.48 -1.58 2.93
N ALA A 115 12.20 -0.47 2.23
CA ALA A 115 12.07 0.85 2.84
C ALA A 115 10.99 0.87 3.93
N ALA A 116 9.84 0.25 3.67
CA ALA A 116 8.72 0.16 4.59
C ALA A 116 9.00 -0.66 5.87
N LEU A 117 10.02 -1.51 5.90
CA LEU A 117 10.43 -2.18 7.14
C LEU A 117 11.13 -1.20 8.10
N PHE A 118 11.86 -0.21 7.56
CA PHE A 118 12.68 0.72 8.34
C PHE A 118 12.00 2.07 8.59
N HIS A 119 11.05 2.47 7.75
CA HIS A 119 10.40 3.78 7.81
C HIS A 119 8.87 3.67 7.78
N ASN A 120 8.20 4.62 8.45
CA ASN A 120 6.76 4.81 8.22
C ASN A 120 6.61 5.35 6.80
N THR A 121 5.97 4.57 5.94
CA THR A 121 6.08 4.76 4.49
C THR A 121 4.71 4.92 3.87
N LEU A 122 4.54 5.97 3.07
CA LEU A 122 3.40 6.11 2.16
C LEU A 122 3.81 5.60 0.78
N VAL A 123 3.12 4.57 0.32
CA VAL A 123 3.29 3.94 -0.98
C VAL A 123 2.17 4.42 -1.89
N CYS A 124 2.54 5.20 -2.89
CA CYS A 124 1.65 5.61 -3.97
C CYS A 124 2.00 4.82 -5.24
N LEU A 125 1.14 3.85 -5.57
CA LEU A 125 1.28 3.03 -6.77
C LEU A 125 -0.07 2.92 -7.49
N PRO A 126 -0.11 2.99 -8.83
CA PRO A 126 -1.30 2.66 -9.60
C PRO A 126 -1.94 1.32 -9.22
N THR A 127 -3.24 1.20 -9.46
CA THR A 127 -3.99 -0.02 -9.17
C THR A 127 -3.46 -1.19 -10.01
N GLY A 128 -3.40 -2.39 -9.42
CA GLY A 128 -2.86 -3.58 -10.08
C GLY A 128 -1.33 -3.76 -9.98
N LEU A 129 -0.59 -2.78 -9.47
CA LEU A 129 0.88 -2.86 -9.32
C LEU A 129 1.35 -3.47 -8.00
N GLY A 130 0.45 -4.05 -7.21
CA GLY A 130 0.82 -4.91 -6.07
C GLY A 130 1.01 -4.19 -4.73
N LYS A 131 0.22 -3.15 -4.43
CA LYS A 131 0.15 -2.54 -3.09
C LYS A 131 -0.10 -3.59 -1.99
N THR A 132 -1.07 -4.48 -2.21
CA THR A 132 -1.37 -5.61 -1.32
C THR A 132 -0.19 -6.57 -1.15
N PHE A 133 0.58 -6.82 -2.21
CA PHE A 133 1.76 -7.67 -2.14
C PHE A 133 2.79 -7.07 -1.19
N ILE A 134 3.08 -5.77 -1.32
CA ILE A 134 3.99 -5.04 -0.43
C ILE A 134 3.49 -5.11 1.02
N ALA A 135 2.19 -4.90 1.24
CA ALA A 135 1.58 -5.01 2.55
C ALA A 135 1.76 -6.39 3.18
N ALA A 136 1.52 -7.46 2.42
CA ALA A 136 1.69 -8.83 2.89
C ALA A 136 3.14 -9.10 3.33
N VAL A 137 4.13 -8.63 2.56
CA VAL A 137 5.56 -8.76 2.90
C VAL A 137 5.89 -8.05 4.21
N VAL A 138 5.47 -6.79 4.36
CA VAL A 138 5.72 -5.99 5.56
C VAL A 138 5.04 -6.61 6.78
N MET A 139 3.76 -6.94 6.67
CA MET A 139 2.98 -7.57 7.74
C MET A 139 3.59 -8.88 8.20
N TYR A 140 4.01 -9.74 7.26
CA TYR A 140 4.61 -11.04 7.58
C TYR A 140 5.90 -10.89 8.40
N ASN A 141 6.75 -9.93 8.04
CA ASN A 141 7.99 -9.69 8.78
C ASN A 141 7.72 -9.19 10.19
N PHE A 142 6.83 -8.21 10.38
CA PHE A 142 6.45 -7.75 11.72
C PHE A 142 5.74 -8.84 12.54
N TYR A 143 4.90 -9.67 11.91
CA TYR A 143 4.31 -10.85 12.53
C TYR A 143 5.38 -11.81 13.06
N ARG A 144 6.47 -12.02 12.33
CA ARG A 144 7.54 -12.93 12.74
C ARG A 144 8.45 -12.31 13.80
N TRP A 145 8.77 -11.03 13.64
CA TRP A 145 9.64 -10.29 14.55
C TRP A 145 9.02 -9.99 15.90
N TYR A 146 7.69 -9.95 16.00
CA TYR A 146 6.97 -9.71 17.25
C TYR A 146 5.99 -10.86 17.54
N PRO A 147 6.44 -12.01 18.09
CA PRO A 147 5.61 -13.19 18.31
C PRO A 147 4.35 -12.97 19.16
N SER A 148 4.34 -11.96 20.05
CA SER A 148 3.17 -11.55 20.83
C SER A 148 2.45 -10.31 20.28
N GLY A 149 3.04 -9.63 19.29
CA GLY A 149 2.51 -8.39 18.74
C GLY A 149 1.27 -8.59 17.85
N LYS A 150 0.52 -7.50 17.68
CA LYS A 150 -0.64 -7.38 16.79
C LYS A 150 -0.27 -6.65 15.51
N ILE A 151 -0.76 -7.20 14.40
CA ILE A 151 -0.66 -6.63 13.06
C ILE A 151 -2.07 -6.27 12.61
N VAL A 152 -2.28 -5.03 12.18
CA VAL A 152 -3.61 -4.53 11.83
C VAL A 152 -3.59 -4.07 10.38
N PHE A 153 -4.56 -4.53 9.61
CA PHE A 153 -4.83 -4.01 8.26
C PHE A 153 -6.18 -3.30 8.26
N MET A 154 -6.17 -2.02 7.93
CA MET A 154 -7.39 -1.22 7.82
C MET A 154 -7.73 -0.94 6.36
N ALA A 155 -8.97 -1.26 5.97
CA ALA A 155 -9.53 -0.94 4.66
C ALA A 155 -10.88 -0.22 4.80
N PRO A 156 -11.29 0.63 3.84
CA PRO A 156 -12.45 1.50 4.02
C PRO A 156 -13.79 0.74 3.99
N THR A 157 -13.85 -0.44 3.37
CA THR A 157 -15.10 -1.21 3.22
C THR A 157 -14.90 -2.69 3.57
N LYS A 158 -15.95 -3.35 4.06
CA LYS A 158 -15.92 -4.78 4.41
C LYS A 158 -15.53 -5.70 3.24
N PRO A 159 -16.04 -5.50 2.01
CA PRO A 159 -15.62 -6.35 0.87
C PRO A 159 -14.12 -6.26 0.60
N LEU A 160 -13.53 -5.06 0.74
CA LEU A 160 -12.09 -4.90 0.60
C LEU A 160 -11.35 -5.66 1.70
N VAL A 161 -11.79 -5.55 2.96
CA VAL A 161 -11.21 -6.31 4.09
C VAL A 161 -11.14 -7.81 3.78
N ALA A 162 -12.23 -8.43 3.35
CA ALA A 162 -12.28 -9.86 3.01
C ALA A 162 -11.30 -10.24 1.88
N GLN A 163 -11.22 -9.43 0.83
CA GLN A 163 -10.30 -9.64 -0.29
C GLN A 163 -8.83 -9.58 0.15
N GLN A 164 -8.47 -8.66 1.05
CA GLN A 164 -7.10 -8.48 1.50
C GLN A 164 -6.61 -9.65 2.38
N ILE A 165 -7.50 -10.30 3.14
CA ILE A 165 -7.16 -11.50 3.94
C ILE A 165 -6.64 -12.61 3.03
N GLU A 166 -7.41 -12.96 2.00
CA GLU A 166 -7.06 -14.03 1.08
C GLU A 166 -5.78 -13.70 0.30
N ALA A 167 -5.63 -12.44 -0.13
CA ALA A 167 -4.44 -12.00 -0.84
C ALA A 167 -3.17 -12.08 0.04
N CYS A 168 -3.23 -11.61 1.28
CA CYS A 168 -2.10 -11.69 2.21
C CYS A 168 -1.70 -13.14 2.51
N TYR A 169 -2.69 -14.03 2.69
CA TYR A 169 -2.45 -15.46 2.88
C TYR A 169 -1.72 -16.08 1.68
N LYS A 170 -2.18 -15.80 0.45
CA LYS A 170 -1.55 -16.35 -0.77
C LYS A 170 -0.11 -15.87 -0.97
N VAL A 171 0.20 -14.63 -0.61
CA VAL A 171 1.53 -14.05 -0.84
C VAL A 171 2.58 -14.60 0.13
N MET A 172 2.32 -14.56 1.44
CA MET A 172 3.33 -14.86 2.47
C MET A 172 3.02 -16.06 3.37
N GLY A 173 1.81 -16.63 3.30
CA GLY A 173 1.46 -17.83 4.07
C GLY A 173 1.41 -17.60 5.59
N ILE A 174 1.00 -16.42 6.07
CA ILE A 174 0.66 -16.25 7.49
C ILE A 174 -0.48 -17.25 7.81
N PRO A 175 -0.40 -18.06 8.88
CA PRO A 175 -1.43 -19.03 9.22
C PRO A 175 -2.84 -18.41 9.34
N GLN A 176 -3.85 -18.99 8.69
CA GLN A 176 -5.22 -18.46 8.68
C GLN A 176 -5.86 -18.47 10.08
N ASP A 177 -5.47 -19.41 10.94
CA ASP A 177 -5.90 -19.48 12.33
C ASP A 177 -5.41 -18.29 13.17
N HIS A 178 -4.34 -17.61 12.76
CA HIS A 178 -3.86 -16.37 13.37
C HIS A 178 -4.49 -15.11 12.77
N MET A 179 -5.14 -15.23 11.62
CA MET A 179 -5.86 -14.16 10.93
C MET A 179 -7.32 -14.10 11.33
N THR A 180 -7.92 -12.92 11.20
CA THR A 180 -9.36 -12.75 11.37
C THR A 180 -9.86 -11.48 10.68
N GLU A 181 -11.09 -11.54 10.17
CA GLU A 181 -11.89 -10.36 9.86
C GLU A 181 -12.62 -9.90 11.12
N MET A 182 -12.55 -8.61 11.44
CA MET A 182 -13.33 -8.02 12.51
C MET A 182 -14.25 -6.93 11.96
N THR A 183 -15.56 -7.09 12.23
CA THR A 183 -16.57 -6.15 11.74
C THR A 183 -17.39 -5.56 12.89
N GLY A 184 -18.07 -4.44 12.63
CA GLY A 184 -18.94 -3.80 13.62
C GLY A 184 -20.18 -4.61 14.02
N GLN A 185 -20.50 -5.70 13.32
CA GLN A 185 -21.59 -6.62 13.69
C GLN A 185 -21.17 -7.60 14.79
N THR A 186 -19.87 -7.85 14.93
CA THR A 186 -19.33 -8.70 16.00
C THR A 186 -19.54 -8.01 17.34
N GLN A 187 -20.19 -8.66 18.30
CA GLN A 187 -20.41 -8.11 19.64
C GLN A 187 -19.08 -7.72 20.33
N ALA A 188 -19.10 -6.67 21.14
CA ALA A 188 -17.88 -6.11 21.74
C ALA A 188 -17.10 -7.14 22.59
N VAL A 189 -17.80 -7.94 23.41
CA VAL A 189 -17.19 -9.01 24.21
C VAL A 189 -16.46 -10.03 23.32
N ASN A 190 -17.07 -10.40 22.19
CA ASN A 190 -16.45 -11.30 21.24
C ASN A 190 -15.23 -10.67 20.56
N ARG A 191 -15.24 -9.34 20.31
CA ARG A 191 -14.08 -8.65 19.74
C ARG A 191 -12.88 -8.66 20.67
N GLN A 192 -13.08 -8.49 21.98
CA GLN A 192 -11.99 -8.62 22.96
C GLN A 192 -11.38 -10.03 22.96
N ASN A 193 -12.22 -11.07 22.91
CA ASN A 193 -11.75 -12.45 22.79
C ASN A 193 -10.97 -12.68 21.48
N ILE A 194 -11.42 -12.10 20.36
CA ILE A 194 -10.73 -12.14 19.08
C ILE A 194 -9.38 -11.44 19.17
N TRP A 195 -9.30 -10.24 19.78
CA TRP A 195 -8.04 -9.52 20.00
C TRP A 195 -7.05 -10.36 20.80
N ASN A 196 -7.50 -11.12 21.80
CA ASN A 196 -6.64 -12.00 22.58
C ASN A 196 -6.16 -13.21 21.77
N ALA A 197 -7.04 -13.85 21.01
CA ALA A 197 -6.75 -15.10 20.30
C ALA A 197 -6.01 -14.90 18.96
N LYS A 198 -6.18 -13.75 18.30
CA LYS A 198 -5.69 -13.50 16.94
C LYS A 198 -4.54 -12.52 16.93
N ARG A 199 -3.69 -12.63 15.90
CA ARG A 199 -2.46 -11.82 15.76
C ARG A 199 -2.52 -10.86 14.58
N VAL A 200 -3.22 -11.24 13.53
CA VAL A 200 -3.40 -10.40 12.34
C VAL A 200 -4.88 -10.12 12.17
N VAL A 201 -5.26 -8.84 12.30
CA VAL A 201 -6.67 -8.44 12.30
C VAL A 201 -6.93 -7.49 11.15
N PHE A 202 -7.91 -7.84 10.32
CA PHE A 202 -8.34 -7.05 9.18
C PHE A 202 -9.71 -6.45 9.50
N LEU A 203 -9.84 -5.12 9.42
CA LEU A 203 -11.03 -4.44 9.91
C LEU A 203 -11.18 -3.03 9.32
N THR A 204 -12.34 -2.39 9.52
CA THR A 204 -12.54 -1.01 9.08
C THR A 204 -12.04 -0.01 10.12
N PRO A 205 -11.59 1.20 9.73
CA PRO A 205 -11.04 2.19 10.67
C PRO A 205 -11.98 2.53 11.83
N GLN A 206 -13.28 2.56 11.56
CA GLN A 206 -14.29 2.82 12.58
C GLN A 206 -14.34 1.73 13.65
N VAL A 207 -14.15 0.46 13.26
CA VAL A 207 -14.10 -0.65 14.22
C VAL A 207 -12.84 -0.54 15.08
N MET A 208 -11.68 -0.21 14.48
CA MET A 208 -10.44 0.01 15.24
C MET A 208 -10.61 1.12 16.27
N MET A 209 -11.10 2.28 15.83
CA MET A 209 -11.29 3.45 16.67
C MET A 209 -12.22 3.15 17.85
N ASN A 210 -13.32 2.44 17.58
CA ASN A 210 -14.26 2.05 18.62
C ASN A 210 -13.65 1.08 19.64
N ASP A 211 -12.80 0.15 19.19
CA ASP A 211 -12.17 -0.85 20.07
C ASP A 211 -11.00 -0.29 20.86
N LEU A 212 -10.28 0.71 20.32
CA LEU A 212 -9.29 1.48 21.07
C LEU A 212 -9.97 2.33 22.16
N SER A 213 -11.01 3.08 21.80
CA SER A 213 -11.77 3.93 22.74
C SER A 213 -12.44 3.15 23.88
N ARG A 214 -12.66 1.83 23.70
CA ARG A 214 -13.26 0.94 24.69
C ARG A 214 -12.25 0.02 25.37
N GLU A 215 -10.96 0.22 25.12
CA GLU A 215 -9.86 -0.59 25.67
C GLU A 215 -10.00 -2.10 25.36
N ALA A 216 -10.70 -2.45 24.28
CA ALA A 216 -10.85 -3.83 23.83
C ALA A 216 -9.65 -4.28 22.98
N CYS A 217 -9.01 -3.34 22.28
CA CYS A 217 -7.78 -3.59 21.53
C CYS A 217 -6.56 -3.40 22.44
N PRO A 218 -5.60 -4.35 22.48
CA PRO A 218 -4.35 -4.18 23.21
C PRO A 218 -3.42 -3.22 22.46
N ALA A 219 -3.67 -1.92 22.58
CA ALA A 219 -3.03 -0.87 21.80
C ALA A 219 -1.48 -0.90 21.86
N ALA A 220 -0.91 -1.16 23.04
CA ALA A 220 0.55 -1.24 23.24
C ALA A 220 1.21 -2.40 22.46
N ASP A 221 0.44 -3.43 22.14
CA ASP A 221 0.90 -4.61 21.41
C ASP A 221 0.79 -4.45 19.90
N VAL A 222 0.17 -3.39 19.38
CA VAL A 222 0.13 -3.11 17.94
C VAL A 222 1.53 -2.72 17.46
N LYS A 223 2.11 -3.52 16.56
CA LYS A 223 3.48 -3.32 16.02
C LYS A 223 3.52 -2.92 14.56
N CYS A 224 2.46 -3.20 13.80
CA CYS A 224 2.34 -2.79 12.40
C CYS A 224 0.89 -2.46 12.07
N LEU A 225 0.68 -1.30 11.46
CA LEU A 225 -0.58 -0.77 11.00
C LEU A 225 -0.50 -0.49 9.50
N VAL A 226 -1.29 -1.23 8.72
CA VAL A 226 -1.48 -0.98 7.30
C VAL A 226 -2.75 -0.15 7.10
N VAL A 227 -2.63 0.94 6.35
CA VAL A 227 -3.71 1.88 6.04
C VAL A 227 -3.96 1.85 4.54
N ASP A 228 -5.02 1.19 4.10
CA ASP A 228 -5.42 1.16 2.69
C ASP A 228 -6.32 2.35 2.34
N GLU A 229 -6.21 2.85 1.10
CA GLU A 229 -6.81 4.13 0.68
C GLU A 229 -6.43 5.31 1.57
N ALA A 230 -5.12 5.46 1.81
CA ALA A 230 -4.55 6.42 2.74
C ALA A 230 -4.88 7.89 2.44
N HIS A 231 -5.25 8.23 1.20
CA HIS A 231 -5.74 9.56 0.83
C HIS A 231 -6.99 9.99 1.63
N LYS A 232 -7.69 9.06 2.27
CA LYS A 232 -8.83 9.34 3.16
C LYS A 232 -8.42 9.80 4.56
N ALA A 233 -7.13 9.74 4.92
CA ALA A 233 -6.63 10.15 6.23
C ALA A 233 -6.52 11.69 6.37
N LEU A 234 -7.64 12.37 6.17
CA LEU A 234 -7.79 13.82 6.23
C LEU A 234 -8.70 14.24 7.38
N GLY A 235 -8.47 15.45 7.90
CA GLY A 235 -9.29 16.03 8.97
C GLY A 235 -9.48 15.08 10.16
N ASN A 236 -10.74 14.85 10.54
CA ASN A 236 -11.10 13.97 11.65
C ASN A 236 -11.52 12.55 11.20
N HIS A 237 -11.03 12.08 10.05
CA HIS A 237 -11.33 10.73 9.60
C HIS A 237 -10.86 9.67 10.63
N ALA A 238 -11.55 8.52 10.68
CA ALA A 238 -11.26 7.47 11.65
C ALA A 238 -9.81 6.95 11.56
N TYR A 239 -9.18 6.96 10.38
CA TYR A 239 -7.75 6.69 10.21
C TYR A 239 -6.87 7.56 11.12
N CYS A 240 -7.09 8.88 11.09
CA CYS A 240 -6.33 9.85 11.88
C CYS A 240 -6.59 9.68 13.38
N GLN A 241 -7.81 9.29 13.75
CA GLN A 241 -8.16 9.03 15.15
C GLN A 241 -7.44 7.78 15.67
N VAL A 242 -7.38 6.70 14.89
CA VAL A 242 -6.66 5.48 15.25
C VAL A 242 -5.18 5.74 15.52
N VAL A 243 -4.50 6.46 14.62
CA VAL A 243 -3.06 6.74 14.79
C VAL A 243 -2.81 7.62 16.02
N ARG A 244 -3.61 8.67 16.20
CA ARG A 244 -3.53 9.53 17.41
C ARG A 244 -3.76 8.74 18.68
N GLU A 245 -4.76 7.86 18.69
CA GLU A 245 -5.08 7.05 19.86
C GLU A 245 -3.98 6.03 20.16
N LEU A 246 -3.41 5.36 19.15
CA LEU A 246 -2.27 4.46 19.33
C LEU A 246 -1.06 5.17 19.96
N CYS A 247 -0.79 6.41 19.55
CA CYS A 247 0.29 7.22 20.11
C CYS A 247 0.14 7.51 21.62
N ASN A 248 -1.08 7.44 22.16
CA ASN A 248 -1.31 7.56 23.60
C ASN A 248 -0.77 6.34 24.38
N TYR A 249 -0.62 5.18 23.72
CA TYR A 249 -0.16 3.93 24.33
C TYR A 249 1.26 3.54 23.93
N THR A 250 1.64 3.80 22.67
CA THR A 250 2.94 3.40 22.13
C THR A 250 3.35 4.26 20.94
N LEU A 251 4.64 4.56 20.85
CA LEU A 251 5.26 5.15 19.64
C LEU A 251 6.05 4.10 18.83
N GLN A 252 6.04 2.85 19.28
CA GLN A 252 6.83 1.75 18.71
C GLN A 252 5.97 0.86 17.81
N PHE A 253 5.44 1.45 16.74
CA PHE A 253 4.69 0.74 15.71
C PHE A 253 5.05 1.28 14.32
N ARG A 254 4.94 0.40 13.32
CA ARG A 254 5.18 0.74 11.91
C ARG A 254 3.88 1.12 11.22
N VAL A 255 3.89 2.22 10.47
CA VAL A 255 2.79 2.57 9.57
C VAL A 255 3.19 2.31 8.11
N LEU A 256 2.38 1.53 7.41
CA LEU A 256 2.44 1.40 5.96
C LEU A 256 1.14 1.95 5.39
N ALA A 257 1.21 3.11 4.74
CA ALA A 257 0.08 3.73 4.09
C ALA A 257 0.10 3.40 2.60
N LEU A 258 -1.04 2.95 2.06
CA LEU A 258 -1.18 2.53 0.67
C LEU A 258 -2.23 3.39 -0.02
N THR A 259 -1.91 3.88 -1.21
CA THR A 259 -2.89 4.60 -2.03
C THR A 259 -2.55 4.51 -3.51
N ALA A 260 -3.56 4.65 -4.36
CA ALA A 260 -3.35 4.87 -5.80
C ALA A 260 -3.09 6.35 -6.11
N THR A 261 -3.62 7.24 -5.27
CA THR A 261 -3.52 8.69 -5.41
C THR A 261 -3.16 9.31 -4.05
N PRO A 262 -2.13 10.14 -3.91
CA PRO A 262 -1.72 10.73 -2.63
C PRO A 262 -2.71 11.75 -2.05
N GLY A 263 -3.50 12.43 -2.89
CA GLY A 263 -4.43 13.48 -2.50
C GLY A 263 -4.80 14.37 -3.70
N SER A 264 -5.77 15.27 -3.52
CA SER A 264 -6.20 16.21 -4.57
C SER A 264 -5.35 17.48 -4.67
N ASP A 265 -4.58 17.80 -3.62
CA ASP A 265 -3.72 18.97 -3.57
C ASP A 265 -2.54 18.77 -2.60
N THR A 266 -1.58 19.69 -2.62
CA THR A 266 -0.37 19.66 -1.78
C THR A 266 -0.69 19.63 -0.28
N LYS A 267 -1.74 20.34 0.16
CA LYS A 267 -2.14 20.42 1.58
C LYS A 267 -2.74 19.10 2.05
N ALA A 268 -3.54 18.45 1.22
CA ALA A 268 -4.12 17.15 1.51
C ALA A 268 -3.02 16.11 1.69
N VAL A 269 -2.03 16.07 0.78
CA VAL A 269 -0.88 15.16 0.91
C VAL A 269 -0.15 15.40 2.23
N GLN A 270 0.19 16.65 2.54
CA GLN A 270 0.86 17.02 3.80
C GLN A 270 0.07 16.61 5.05
N GLN A 271 -1.26 16.78 5.02
CA GLN A 271 -2.13 16.31 6.10
C GLN A 271 -2.06 14.79 6.26
N VAL A 272 -2.12 14.02 5.17
CA VAL A 272 -1.99 12.55 5.22
C VAL A 272 -0.65 12.15 5.85
N LEU A 273 0.45 12.78 5.45
CA LEU A 273 1.78 12.47 5.98
C LEU A 273 1.89 12.75 7.47
N SER A 274 1.40 13.91 7.90
CA SER A 274 1.38 14.30 9.31
C SER A 274 0.47 13.39 10.15
N ASN A 275 -0.76 13.16 9.68
CA ASN A 275 -1.76 12.36 10.40
C ASN A 275 -1.37 10.89 10.56
N LEU A 276 -0.65 10.33 9.59
CA LEU A 276 -0.20 8.94 9.59
C LEU A 276 1.26 8.76 10.02
N LEU A 277 1.92 9.83 10.47
CA LEU A 277 3.32 9.83 10.94
C LEU A 277 4.29 9.28 9.89
N ILE A 278 4.07 9.62 8.63
CA ILE A 278 4.90 9.18 7.51
C ILE A 278 6.23 9.93 7.52
N SER A 279 7.31 9.17 7.30
CA SER A 279 8.68 9.68 7.22
C SER A 279 9.35 9.39 5.88
N HIS A 280 8.73 8.57 5.03
CA HIS A 280 9.28 8.14 3.75
C HIS A 280 8.17 8.02 2.70
N LEU A 281 8.45 8.48 1.48
CA LEU A 281 7.53 8.46 0.35
C LEU A 281 8.05 7.51 -0.70
N GLU A 282 7.18 6.68 -1.24
CA GLU A 282 7.46 5.78 -2.35
C GLU A 282 6.39 5.99 -3.41
N VAL A 283 6.66 6.88 -4.35
CA VAL A 283 5.72 7.28 -5.40
C VAL A 283 6.20 6.74 -6.74
N ARG A 284 5.31 6.11 -7.50
CA ARG A 284 5.52 5.79 -8.92
C ARG A 284 4.28 6.18 -9.71
N SER A 285 4.45 6.98 -10.75
CA SER A 285 3.44 7.23 -11.78
C SER A 285 3.54 6.19 -12.90
N GLU A 286 2.52 6.09 -13.77
CA GLU A 286 2.52 5.15 -14.93
C GLU A 286 3.76 5.29 -15.83
N ASP A 287 4.41 6.45 -15.82
CA ASP A 287 5.63 6.76 -16.56
C ASP A 287 6.94 6.32 -15.89
N SER A 288 6.89 5.83 -14.65
CA SER A 288 8.09 5.44 -13.91
C SER A 288 8.78 4.25 -14.61
N LEU A 289 10.09 4.38 -14.85
CA LEU A 289 10.86 3.44 -15.67
C LEU A 289 10.82 1.99 -15.14
N ASP A 290 10.78 1.83 -13.83
CA ASP A 290 10.75 0.56 -13.11
C ASP A 290 9.36 -0.11 -13.09
N ILE A 291 8.28 0.64 -13.36
CA ILE A 291 6.92 0.10 -13.42
C ILE A 291 6.38 -0.05 -14.84
N ARG A 292 6.89 0.71 -15.82
CA ARG A 292 6.50 0.65 -17.23
C ARG A 292 6.36 -0.77 -17.80
N PRO A 293 7.26 -1.74 -17.51
CA PRO A 293 7.11 -3.11 -17.99
C PRO A 293 5.88 -3.86 -17.46
N TYR A 294 5.24 -3.35 -16.41
CA TYR A 294 4.10 -3.94 -15.72
C TYR A 294 2.83 -3.10 -15.85
N SER A 295 2.92 -1.90 -16.43
CA SER A 295 1.76 -1.08 -16.76
C SER A 295 1.18 -1.56 -18.09
N HIS A 296 -0.11 -1.87 -18.12
CA HIS A 296 -0.81 -2.18 -19.37
C HIS A 296 -1.27 -0.87 -20.01
N GLN A 297 -1.08 -0.73 -21.33
CA GLN A 297 -1.60 0.44 -22.05
C GLN A 297 -3.12 0.54 -21.85
N ARG A 298 -3.57 1.57 -21.15
CA ARG A 298 -4.98 1.89 -21.00
C ARG A 298 -5.42 2.64 -22.26
N CYS A 299 -6.23 1.99 -23.10
CA CYS A 299 -6.92 2.69 -24.19
C CYS A 299 -8.15 3.39 -23.57
N VAL A 300 -8.13 4.73 -23.51
CA VAL A 300 -9.27 5.53 -23.05
C VAL A 300 -9.99 6.08 -24.28
N GLU A 301 -11.16 5.53 -24.59
CA GLU A 301 -12.07 6.11 -25.59
C GLU A 301 -13.11 6.98 -24.87
N LYS A 302 -12.98 8.31 -25.03
CA LYS A 302 -13.91 9.27 -24.45
C LYS A 302 -15.13 9.42 -25.36
N TYR A 303 -16.29 9.00 -24.89
CA TYR A 303 -17.57 9.27 -25.53
C TYR A 303 -18.29 10.40 -24.79
N VAL A 304 -18.50 11.53 -25.47
CA VAL A 304 -19.36 12.59 -24.96
C VAL A 304 -20.81 12.22 -25.29
N VAL A 305 -21.59 11.89 -24.28
CA VAL A 305 -23.02 11.59 -24.44
C VAL A 305 -23.80 12.89 -24.21
N PRO A 306 -24.40 13.48 -25.26
CA PRO A 306 -25.20 14.69 -25.09
C PRO A 306 -26.44 14.38 -24.25
N LEU A 307 -26.87 15.35 -23.44
CA LEU A 307 -28.12 15.24 -22.69
C LEU A 307 -29.30 15.16 -23.66
N GLY A 308 -30.26 14.30 -23.35
CA GLY A 308 -31.54 14.25 -24.08
C GLY A 308 -32.36 15.52 -23.84
N SER A 309 -33.31 15.80 -24.74
CA SER A 309 -34.17 17.00 -24.68
C SER A 309 -34.94 17.13 -23.37
N GLU A 310 -35.37 16.03 -22.77
CA GLU A 310 -36.06 16.00 -21.47
C GLU A 310 -35.14 16.43 -20.32
N LEU A 311 -33.89 15.94 -20.30
CA LEU A 311 -32.90 16.30 -19.28
C LEU A 311 -32.44 17.75 -19.45
N ILE A 312 -32.32 18.25 -20.68
CA ILE A 312 -32.03 19.66 -20.97
C ILE A 312 -33.17 20.56 -20.44
N ALA A 313 -34.44 20.14 -20.61
CA ALA A 313 -35.58 20.88 -20.10
C ALA A 313 -35.59 20.95 -18.57
N ILE A 314 -35.28 19.84 -17.89
CA ILE A 314 -35.15 19.80 -16.41
C ILE A 314 -33.97 20.65 -15.95
N GLN A 315 -32.81 20.54 -16.61
CA GLN A 315 -31.62 21.34 -16.28
C GLN A 315 -31.93 22.84 -16.36
N SER A 316 -32.60 23.26 -17.44
CA SER A 316 -33.00 24.66 -17.65
C SER A 316 -34.01 25.16 -16.61
N LEU A 317 -34.81 24.26 -16.02
CA LEU A 317 -35.83 24.60 -15.03
C LEU A 317 -35.25 24.79 -13.62
N TYR A 318 -34.15 24.10 -13.28
CA TYR A 318 -33.65 24.00 -11.90
C TYR A 318 -32.24 24.57 -11.66
N LEU A 319 -31.47 24.88 -12.71
CA LEU A 319 -30.08 25.38 -12.60
C LEU A 319 -29.92 26.84 -13.05
N GLN A 320 -30.96 27.68 -12.91
CA GLN A 320 -30.83 29.14 -13.02
C GLN A 320 -30.14 29.73 -11.79
#